data_AF-A0A1D7YR21-F1
#
_entry.id   AF-A0A1D7YR21-F1
#
_cell.length_a   1.000
_cell.length_b   1.000
_cell.length_c   1.000
_cell.angle_alpha   90.00
_cell.angle_beta   90.00
_cell.angle_gamma   90.00
#
_symmetry.space_group_name_H-M   'P 1'
#
loop_
_entity.id
_entity.type
_entity.pdbx_description
1 polymer ?
#
loop_
_entity_poly.entity_id
_entity_poly.type
_entity_poly.pdbx_seq_one_letter_code
_entity_poly.pdbx_strand_id
1 'polypeptide(L)'
;MRENTPYLIERLVAALSYLTMGMVGFVWLIIGLFTKASLKPFLKYHIFQSIFISLGFAVISIFVGWVSNILSFIPLINKLVAQINFLLNMPLIFDYSLLQTLIYAFLIYLAGTSFIGKYSYIPYVSDIIDQNVR
;
A
#
# COMPACT_ATOMS: atom_id res chain seq x y z
N MET A 1 -21.58 -15.61 17.12
CA MET A 1 -21.19 -14.48 16.26
C MET A 1 -20.16 -13.52 16.89
N ARG A 2 -19.47 -13.86 18.00
CA ARG A 2 -18.43 -13.03 18.64
C ARG A 2 -16.99 -13.33 18.17
N GLU A 3 -16.76 -14.36 17.37
CA GLU A 3 -15.40 -14.83 17.05
C GLU A 3 -14.69 -14.05 15.93
N ASN A 4 -15.43 -13.38 15.05
CA ASN A 4 -14.86 -12.68 13.88
C ASN A 4 -14.72 -11.16 14.03
N THR A 5 -15.08 -10.58 15.18
CA THR A 5 -14.83 -9.16 15.41
C THR A 5 -13.34 -8.94 15.74
N PRO A 6 -12.63 -8.10 14.97
CA PRO A 6 -11.20 -7.88 15.21
C PRO A 6 -10.98 -7.09 16.50
N TYR A 7 -9.95 -7.47 17.25
CA TYR A 7 -9.53 -6.76 18.45
C TYR A 7 -8.97 -5.38 18.09
N LEU A 8 -8.95 -4.47 19.07
CA LEU A 8 -8.39 -3.12 18.87
C LEU A 8 -6.93 -3.17 18.40
N ILE A 9 -6.12 -4.07 18.97
CA ILE A 9 -4.72 -4.24 18.58
C ILE A 9 -4.60 -4.70 17.13
N GLU A 10 -5.48 -5.59 16.66
CA GLU A 10 -5.48 -6.07 15.27
C GLU A 10 -5.86 -4.94 14.30
N ARG A 11 -6.82 -4.10 14.69
CA ARG A 11 -7.23 -2.92 13.92
C ARG A 11 -6.10 -1.88 13.84
N LEU A 12 -5.37 -1.67 14.93
CA LEU A 12 -4.20 -0.79 14.98
C LEU A 12 -3.08 -1.30 14.09
N VAL A 13 -2.72 -2.58 14.22
CA VAL A 13 -1.66 -3.20 13.40
C VAL A 13 -2.06 -3.18 11.92
N ALA A 14 -3.32 -3.48 11.59
CA ALA A 14 -3.84 -3.41 10.22
C ALA A 14 -3.72 -1.99 9.64
N ALA A 15 -4.12 -0.96 10.40
CA ALA A 15 -4.03 0.43 9.96
C ALA A 15 -2.57 0.89 9.78
N LEU A 16 -1.71 0.59 10.76
CA LEU A 16 -0.29 0.92 10.71
C LEU A 16 0.44 0.19 9.58
N SER A 17 -0.02 -1.01 9.20
CA SER A 17 0.53 -1.75 8.07
C SER A 17 0.38 -0.96 6.77
N TYR A 18 -0.73 -0.26 6.53
CA TYR A 18 -0.85 0.61 5.35
C TYR A 18 0.04 1.85 5.45
N LEU A 19 0.06 2.53 6.60
CA LEU A 19 0.83 3.76 6.79
C LEU A 19 2.34 3.53 6.69
N THR A 20 2.81 2.32 6.99
CA THR A 20 4.22 1.93 6.92
C THR A 20 4.54 1.07 5.70
N MET A 21 3.68 1.06 4.68
CA MET A 21 3.89 0.32 3.44
C MET A 21 4.21 -1.18 3.66
N GLY A 22 3.52 -1.80 4.62
CA GLY A 22 3.62 -3.20 4.98
C GLY A 22 4.62 -3.52 6.09
N MET A 23 5.48 -2.57 6.52
CA MET A 23 6.57 -2.87 7.47
C MET A 23 6.06 -3.30 8.85
N VAL A 24 5.08 -2.60 9.43
CA VAL A 24 4.50 -2.99 10.73
C VAL A 24 3.84 -4.36 10.64
N GLY A 25 3.12 -4.62 9.54
CA GLY A 25 2.51 -5.92 9.30
C GLY A 25 3.54 -7.04 9.17
N PHE A 26 4.64 -6.79 8.45
CA PHE A 26 5.74 -7.73 8.31
C PHE A 26 6.39 -8.06 9.67
N VAL A 27 6.69 -7.05 10.49
CA VAL A 27 7.19 -7.27 11.86
C VAL A 27 6.20 -8.08 12.68
N TRP A 28 4.90 -7.82 12.55
CA TRP A 28 3.87 -8.57 13.25
C TRP A 28 3.80 -10.05 12.83
N LEU A 29 4.02 -10.35 11.54
CA LEU A 29 4.15 -11.75 11.08
C LEU A 29 5.32 -12.45 11.75
N ILE A 30 6.48 -11.78 11.86
CA ILE A 30 7.68 -12.35 12.52
C ILE A 30 7.37 -12.64 14.00
N ILE A 31 6.74 -11.70 14.72
CA ILE A 31 6.34 -11.92 16.11
C ILE A 31 5.36 -13.09 16.22
N GLY A 32 4.39 -13.20 15.31
CA GLY A 32 3.45 -14.31 15.23
C GLY A 32 4.13 -15.67 15.05
N LEU A 33 5.21 -15.74 14.27
CA LEU A 33 6.01 -16.96 14.09
C LEU A 33 6.67 -17.40 15.40
N PHE A 34 7.27 -16.48 16.17
CA PHE A 34 7.93 -16.82 17.44
C PHE A 34 6.93 -17.16 18.54
N THR A 35 5.79 -16.47 18.59
CA THR A 35 4.74 -16.69 19.61
C THR A 35 3.83 -17.87 19.28
N LYS A 36 3.96 -18.47 18.09
CA LYS A 36 3.06 -19.50 17.53
C LYS A 36 1.59 -19.06 17.55
N ALA A 37 1.33 -17.75 17.54
CA ALA A 37 -0.02 -17.20 17.57
C ALA A 37 -0.65 -17.31 16.18
N SER A 38 -1.87 -17.85 16.09
CA SER A 38 -2.63 -17.85 14.85
C SER A 38 -3.23 -16.45 14.63
N LEU A 39 -2.84 -15.83 13.51
CA LEU A 39 -3.39 -14.53 13.11
C LEU A 39 -4.83 -14.73 12.63
N LYS A 40 -5.76 -13.88 13.07
CA LYS A 40 -7.13 -13.88 12.56
C LYS A 40 -7.16 -13.54 11.07
N PRO A 41 -8.16 -14.02 10.31
CA PRO A 41 -8.30 -13.72 8.88
C PRO A 41 -8.28 -12.22 8.57
N PHE A 42 -8.91 -11.39 9.41
CA PHE A 42 -8.90 -9.92 9.28
C PHE A 42 -7.49 -9.34 9.26
N LEU A 43 -6.66 -9.71 10.23
CA LEU A 43 -5.32 -9.14 10.34
C LEU A 43 -4.41 -9.65 9.22
N LYS A 44 -4.49 -10.94 8.89
CA LYS A 44 -3.77 -11.51 7.74
C LYS A 44 -4.10 -10.76 6.45
N TYR A 45 -5.39 -10.54 6.18
CA TYR A 45 -5.86 -9.86 4.98
C TYR A 45 -5.20 -8.48 4.81
N HIS A 46 -5.25 -7.65 5.85
CA HIS A 46 -4.70 -6.29 5.77
C HIS A 46 -3.18 -6.26 5.71
N ILE A 47 -2.49 -7.17 6.41
CA ILE A 47 -1.04 -7.30 6.30
C ILE A 47 -0.65 -7.67 4.87
N PHE A 48 -1.22 -8.74 4.31
CA PHE A 48 -0.90 -9.17 2.94
C PHE A 48 -1.28 -8.12 1.90
N GLN A 49 -2.44 -7.47 2.04
CA GLN A 49 -2.86 -6.40 1.13
C GLN A 49 -1.89 -5.21 1.18
N SER A 50 -1.45 -4.78 2.36
CA SER A 50 -0.50 -3.66 2.49
C SER A 50 0.87 -3.99 1.86
N ILE A 51 1.37 -5.22 2.04
CA ILE A 51 2.60 -5.70 1.42
C ILE A 51 2.44 -5.77 -0.10
N PHE A 52 1.32 -6.31 -0.59
CA PHE A 52 1.05 -6.41 -2.02
C PHE A 52 1.00 -5.03 -2.70
N ILE A 53 0.33 -4.06 -2.07
CA ILE A 53 0.29 -2.67 -2.55
C ILE A 53 1.70 -2.06 -2.59
N SER A 54 2.49 -2.26 -1.54
CA SER A 54 3.88 -1.76 -1.46
C SER A 54 4.76 -2.32 -2.58
N LEU A 55 4.68 -3.64 -2.81
CA LEU A 55 5.38 -4.30 -3.92
C LEU A 55 4.87 -3.80 -5.28
N GLY A 56 3.56 -3.63 -5.43
CA GLY A 56 2.95 -3.08 -6.65
C GLY A 56 3.47 -1.67 -6.96
N PHE A 57 3.53 -0.78 -5.97
CA PHE A 57 4.11 0.55 -6.13
C PHE A 57 5.60 0.49 -6.51
N ALA A 58 6.37 -0.39 -5.87
CA ALA A 58 7.79 -0.56 -6.20
C ALA A 58 7.98 -1.01 -7.66
N VAL A 59 7.22 -2.01 -8.11
CA VAL A 59 7.27 -2.51 -9.49
C VAL A 59 6.88 -1.43 -10.49
N ILE A 60 5.78 -0.70 -10.25
CA ILE A 60 5.34 0.40 -11.11
C ILE A 60 6.40 1.50 -11.16
N SER A 61 6.99 1.87 -10.02
CA SER A 61 8.03 2.90 -9.95
C SER A 61 9.27 2.51 -10.76
N ILE A 62 9.73 1.26 -10.64
CA ILE A 62 10.85 0.73 -11.43
C ILE A 62 10.50 0.74 -12.92
N PHE A 63 9.30 0.30 -13.28
CA PHE A 63 8.85 0.25 -14.67
C PHE A 63 8.77 1.66 -15.29
N VAL A 64 8.20 2.63 -14.58
CA VAL A 64 8.14 4.04 -15.03
C VAL A 64 9.53 4.62 -15.19
N GLY A 65 10.45 4.35 -14.26
CA GLY A 65 11.85 4.78 -14.38
C GLY A 65 12.55 4.17 -15.60
N TRP A 66 12.33 2.88 -15.84
CA TRP A 66 12.88 2.18 -17.01
C TRP A 66 12.34 2.74 -18.33
N VAL A 67 11.02 2.93 -18.44
CA VAL A 67 10.39 3.56 -19.61
C VAL A 67 10.92 4.98 -19.82
N SER A 68 11.02 5.77 -18.75
CA SER A 68 11.54 7.14 -18.82
C SER A 68 12.98 7.19 -19.35
N ASN A 69 13.83 6.26 -18.94
CA ASN A 69 15.19 6.13 -19.46
C ASN A 69 15.21 5.86 -20.97
N ILE A 70 14.34 4.98 -21.48
CA ILE A 70 14.26 4.70 -22.92
C ILE A 70 13.74 5.93 -23.68
N LEU A 71 12.71 6.59 -23.17
CA LEU A 71 12.14 7.77 -23.82
C LEU A 71 13.11 8.96 -23.84
N SER A 72 14.10 8.98 -22.93
CA SER A 72 15.10 10.05 -22.84
C SER A 72 16.04 10.14 -24.06
N PHE A 73 16.20 9.04 -24.83
CA PHE A 73 17.03 9.03 -26.05
C PHE A 73 16.48 9.90 -27.18
N ILE A 74 15.19 10.24 -27.16
CA ILE A 74 14.54 11.06 -28.18
C ILE A 74 14.41 12.50 -27.64
N PRO A 75 15.11 13.49 -28.18
CA PRO A 75 15.23 14.84 -27.58
C PRO A 75 13.89 15.55 -27.33
N LEU A 76 12.92 15.39 -28.24
CA LEU A 76 11.59 16.00 -28.10
C LEU A 76 10.76 15.29 -27.02
N ILE A 77 10.79 13.95 -27.01
CA ILE A 77 10.03 13.14 -26.05
C ILE A 77 10.61 13.31 -24.64
N ASN A 78 11.93 13.38 -24.50
CA ASN A 78 12.58 13.63 -23.23
C ASN A 78 12.09 14.90 -22.55
N LYS A 79 11.92 16.00 -23.31
CA LYS A 79 11.37 17.26 -22.78
C LYS A 79 9.93 17.10 -22.29
N LEU A 80 9.09 16.38 -23.05
CA LEU A 80 7.70 16.11 -22.65
C LEU A 80 7.63 15.25 -21.38
N VAL A 81 8.42 14.17 -21.31
CA VAL A 81 8.49 13.29 -20.14
C VAL A 81 9.01 14.07 -18.92
N ALA A 82 10.04 14.90 -19.08
CA ALA A 82 10.55 15.75 -18.01
C ALA A 82 9.49 16.75 -17.50
N GLN A 83 8.71 17.34 -18.40
CA GLN A 83 7.65 18.29 -18.03
C GLN A 83 6.49 17.59 -17.30
N ILE A 84 6.10 16.39 -17.74
CA ILE A 84 5.09 15.56 -17.04
C ILE A 84 5.61 15.17 -15.64
N ASN A 85 6.85 14.67 -15.56
CA ASN A 85 7.46 14.30 -14.29
C ASN A 85 7.57 15.50 -13.35
N PHE A 86 7.91 16.67 -13.86
CA PHE A 86 7.92 17.91 -13.08
C PHE A 86 6.52 18.22 -12.55
N LEU A 87 5.48 18.22 -13.37
CA LEU A 87 4.11 18.51 -12.92
C LEU A 87 3.60 17.52 -11.88
N LEU A 88 3.91 16.23 -12.02
CA LEU A 88 3.48 15.19 -11.08
C LEU A 88 4.26 15.23 -9.75
N ASN A 89 5.52 15.69 -9.77
CA ASN A 89 6.41 15.72 -8.62
C ASN A 89 6.58 17.12 -8.00
N MET A 90 6.04 18.17 -8.63
CA MET A 90 6.10 19.53 -8.10
C MET A 90 5.36 19.59 -6.76
N PRO A 91 5.95 20.23 -5.72
CA PRO A 91 5.30 20.39 -4.44
C PRO A 91 4.05 21.27 -4.59
N LEU A 92 2.91 20.78 -4.13
CA LEU A 92 1.62 21.47 -4.21
C LEU A 92 1.01 21.68 -2.83
N ILE A 93 0.91 20.62 -2.02
CA ILE A 93 0.15 20.61 -0.77
C ILE A 93 1.10 20.22 0.36
N PHE A 94 1.42 21.16 1.26
CA PHE A 94 2.36 20.94 2.38
C PHE A 94 3.70 20.34 1.92
N ASP A 95 4.26 20.86 0.83
CA ASP A 95 5.49 20.36 0.18
C ASP A 95 5.42 18.94 -0.39
N TYR A 96 4.26 18.26 -0.31
CA TYR A 96 4.03 17.01 -1.01
C TYR A 96 3.66 17.25 -2.46
N SER A 97 4.16 16.37 -3.32
CA SER A 97 3.77 16.38 -4.73
C SER A 97 2.35 15.89 -4.93
N LEU A 98 1.76 16.22 -6.09
CA LEU A 98 0.41 15.74 -6.46
C LEU A 98 0.31 14.21 -6.31
N LEU A 99 1.30 13.49 -6.86
CA LEU A 99 1.34 12.04 -6.81
C LEU A 99 1.44 11.52 -5.37
N GLN A 100 2.31 12.13 -4.55
CA GLN A 100 2.46 11.76 -3.14
C GLN A 100 1.17 12.00 -2.36
N THR A 101 0.50 13.13 -2.57
CA THR A 101 -0.79 13.42 -1.92
C THR A 101 -1.83 12.36 -2.26
N LEU A 102 -1.93 11.95 -3.53
CA LEU A 102 -2.87 10.89 -3.94
C LEU A 102 -2.54 9.54 -3.30
N ILE A 103 -1.25 9.16 -3.27
CA ILE A 103 -0.80 7.92 -2.62
C ILE A 103 -1.14 7.95 -1.13
N TYR A 104 -0.83 9.04 -0.44
CA TYR A 104 -1.12 9.14 1.00
C TYR A 104 -2.61 9.19 1.30
N ALA A 105 -3.41 9.91 0.51
CA ALA A 105 -4.87 9.89 0.65
C ALA A 105 -5.42 8.47 0.51
N PHE A 106 -4.92 7.71 -0.47
CA PHE A 106 -5.28 6.31 -0.66
C PHE A 106 -4.88 5.42 0.53
N LEU A 107 -3.65 5.55 1.05
CA LEU A 107 -3.20 4.77 2.21
C LEU A 107 -3.97 5.14 3.49
N ILE A 108 -4.24 6.43 3.70
CA ILE A 108 -5.03 6.93 4.83
C ILE A 108 -6.46 6.39 4.75
N TYR A 109 -7.06 6.34 3.56
CA TYR A 109 -8.36 5.71 3.35
C TYR A 109 -8.35 4.24 3.79
N LEU A 110 -7.38 3.44 3.31
CA LEU A 110 -7.27 2.02 3.66
C LEU A 110 -7.00 1.79 5.15
N ALA A 111 -6.16 2.64 5.75
CA ALA A 111 -5.84 2.63 7.17
C ALA A 111 -7.06 3.01 8.01
N GLY A 112 -7.84 4.00 7.60
CA GLY A 112 -9.04 4.43 8.30
C GLY A 112 -10.14 3.35 8.28
N THR A 113 -10.38 2.74 7.12
CA THR A 113 -11.39 1.67 7.02
C THR A 113 -11.00 0.41 7.78
N SER A 114 -9.72 0.01 7.74
CA SER A 114 -9.21 -1.12 8.54
C SER A 114 -9.23 -0.79 10.03
N PHE A 115 -8.92 0.45 10.41
CA PHE A 115 -9.01 0.91 11.79
C PHE A 115 -10.45 0.84 12.32
N ILE A 116 -11.49 1.01 11.49
CA ILE A 116 -12.90 0.84 11.89
C ILE A 116 -13.29 -0.66 11.97
N GLY A 117 -12.42 -1.57 11.54
CA GLY A 117 -12.64 -3.02 11.54
C GLY A 117 -13.34 -3.53 10.28
N LYS A 118 -13.33 -2.76 9.19
CA LYS A 118 -13.87 -3.17 7.89
C LYS A 118 -12.76 -3.70 6.99
N TYR A 119 -13.09 -4.71 6.18
CA TYR A 119 -12.21 -5.17 5.09
C TYR A 119 -12.17 -4.11 3.98
N SER A 120 -11.03 -3.44 3.87
CA SER A 120 -10.76 -2.40 2.88
C SER A 120 -10.66 -3.01 1.48
N TYR A 121 -11.69 -2.85 0.65
CA TYR A 121 -11.71 -3.46 -0.68
C TYR A 121 -11.02 -2.60 -1.74
N ILE A 122 -10.17 -3.26 -2.54
CA ILE A 122 -9.56 -2.76 -3.75
C ILE A 122 -9.79 -3.83 -4.83
N PRO A 123 -10.44 -3.49 -5.96
CA PRO A 123 -10.64 -4.44 -7.05
C PRO A 123 -9.33 -5.11 -7.48
N TYR A 124 -9.39 -6.40 -7.82
CA TYR A 124 -8.25 -7.25 -8.19
C TYR A 124 -7.29 -7.57 -7.04
N VAL A 125 -6.80 -6.56 -6.30
CA VAL A 125 -5.88 -6.77 -5.18
C VAL A 125 -6.57 -7.57 -4.09
N SER A 126 -7.72 -7.10 -3.60
CA SER A 126 -8.45 -7.76 -2.53
C SER A 126 -8.93 -9.15 -2.94
N ASP A 127 -9.29 -9.37 -4.20
CA ASP A 127 -9.71 -10.67 -4.71
C ASP A 127 -8.57 -11.69 -4.68
N ILE A 128 -7.35 -11.27 -5.05
CA ILE A 128 -6.14 -12.10 -4.93
C ILE A 128 -5.87 -12.43 -3.47
N ILE A 129 -5.94 -11.43 -2.57
CA ILE A 129 -5.67 -11.66 -1.14
C ILE A 129 -6.72 -12.60 -0.53
N ASP A 130 -8.00 -12.41 -0.81
CA ASP A 130 -9.08 -13.24 -0.28
C ASP A 130 -8.97 -14.71 -0.69
N GLN A 131 -8.48 -15.00 -1.90
CA GLN A 131 -8.22 -16.38 -2.35
C GLN A 131 -7.07 -17.05 -1.60
N ASN A 132 -6.10 -16.28 -1.10
CA ASN A 132 -4.86 -16.79 -0.49
C ASN A 132 -4.86 -16.76 1.05
N VAL A 133 -5.79 -16.03 1.67
CA VAL A 133 -5.83 -15.82 3.13
C VAL A 133 -6.95 -16.59 3.84
N ARG A 134 -7.94 -17.09 3.08
CA ARG A 134 -9.04 -17.92 3.61
C ARG A 134 -8.58 -19.30 4.07
#